data_AF-A0A5K1F364-F1
#
_entry.id   AF-A0A5K1F364-F1
#
_cell.length_a   1.000
_cell.length_b   1.000
_cell.length_c   1.000
_cell.angle_alpha   90.00
_cell.angle_beta   90.00
_cell.angle_gamma   90.00
#
_symmetry.space_group_name_H-M   'P 1'
#
loop_
_entity.id
_entity.type
_entity.pdbx_description
1 polymer ?
#
loop_
_entity_poly.entity_id
_entity_poly.type
_entity_poly.pdbx_seq_one_letter_code
_entity_poly.pdbx_strand_id
1 'polypeptide(L)' 'MATLSPLIVLFCSLLLSLSPFEVSAHSHTTKIGKGYRLVSLEESPDGGLIGLLRVKKKTHIYGPDIPHLQLYV' A
#
# COMPACT_ATOMS: atom_id res chain seq x y z
N MET A 1 -42.63 6.79 -29.05
CA MET A 1 -41.72 5.93 -28.25
C MET A 1 -40.68 5.40 -29.22
N ALA A 2 -39.44 5.90 -29.19
CA ALA A 2 -38.42 5.51 -30.17
C ALA A 2 -37.93 4.09 -29.85
N THR A 3 -38.15 3.15 -30.76
CA THR A 3 -37.62 1.78 -30.65
C THR A 3 -36.17 1.78 -31.11
N LEU A 4 -35.26 1.35 -30.23
CA LEU A 4 -33.86 1.18 -30.60
C LEU A 4 -33.73 0.04 -31.61
N SER A 5 -32.93 0.25 -32.66
CA SER A 5 -32.69 -0.74 -33.71
C SER A 5 -32.13 -2.05 -33.10
N PRO A 6 -32.61 -3.23 -33.55
CA PRO A 6 -32.15 -4.52 -33.03
C PRO A 6 -30.65 -4.75 -33.25
N LEU A 7 -30.07 -4.11 -34.27
CA LEU A 7 -28.63 -4.15 -34.55
C LEU A 7 -27.82 -3.44 -33.46
N ILE A 8 -28.37 -2.34 -32.92
CA ILE A 8 -27.74 -1.58 -31.82
C ILE A 8 -27.77 -2.41 -30.54
N VAL A 9 -28.88 -3.11 -30.27
CA VAL A 9 -29.01 -3.98 -29.11
C VAL A 9 -28.02 -5.15 -29.18
N LEU A 10 -27.89 -5.78 -30.35
CA LEU A 10 -26.92 -6.87 -30.57
C LEU A 10 -25.48 -6.39 -30.39
N PHE A 11 -25.13 -5.24 -30.97
CA PHE A 11 -23.79 -4.67 -30.84
C PHE A 11 -23.45 -4.33 -29.38
N CYS A 12 -24.38 -3.73 -28.64
CA CYS A 12 -24.19 -3.46 -27.21
C CYS A 12 -24.03 -4.76 -26.41
N SER A 13 -24.82 -5.80 -26.68
CA SER A 13 -24.67 -7.08 -25.98
C SER A 13 -23.32 -7.75 -26.23
N LEU A 14 -22.80 -7.65 -27.46
CA LEU A 14 -21.48 -8.16 -27.82
C LEU A 14 -20.37 -7.40 -27.08
N LEU A 15 -20.48 -6.06 -27.00
CA LEU A 15 -19.52 -5.24 -26.26
C LEU A 15 -19.51 -5.56 -24.75
N LEU A 16 -20.68 -5.78 -24.14
CA LEU A 16 -20.78 -6.18 -22.73
C LEU A 16 -20.19 -7.59 -22.47
N SER A 17 -20.26 -8.49 -23.46
CA SER A 17 -19.68 -9.85 -23.33
C SER A 17 -18.15 -9.89 -23.43
N LEU A 18 -17.55 -8.86 -24.04
CA LEU A 18 -16.09 -8.77 -24.24
C LEU A 18 -15.39 -7.95 -23.14
N SER A 19 -16.14 -7.37 -22.19
CA SER A 19 -15.51 -6.64 -21.09
C SER A 19 -14.86 -7.64 -20.12
N PRO A 20 -13.54 -7.57 -19.87
CA PRO A 20 -12.91 -8.39 -18.85
C PRO A 20 -13.49 -8.01 -17.49
N PHE A 21 -14.18 -8.96 -16.85
CA PHE A 21 -14.67 -8.81 -15.49
C PHE A 21 -13.50 -9.08 -14.53
N GLU A 22 -12.70 -8.04 -14.31
CA GLU A 22 -11.69 -8.03 -13.24
C GLU A 22 -12.42 -7.95 -11.89
N VAL A 23 -12.69 -9.12 -11.30
CA VAL A 23 -13.08 -9.19 -9.88
C VAL A 23 -11.83 -8.88 -9.07
N SER A 24 -11.59 -7.59 -8.84
CA SER A 24 -10.58 -7.17 -7.87
C SER A 24 -11.10 -7.49 -6.47
N ALA A 25 -10.93 -8.73 -6.05
CA ALA A 25 -11.04 -9.13 -4.64
C ALA A 25 -9.81 -8.59 -3.91
N HIS A 26 -9.66 -7.27 -3.89
CA HIS A 26 -8.63 -6.62 -3.11
C HIS A 26 -9.13 -6.61 -1.66
N SER A 27 -8.83 -7.70 -0.94
CA SER A 27 -8.79 -7.61 0.51
C SER A 27 -7.66 -6.62 0.82
N HIS A 28 -8.00 -5.34 0.92
CA HIS A 28 -7.09 -4.28 1.35
C HIS A 28 -6.73 -4.56 2.81
N THR A 29 -5.84 -5.53 3.02
CA THR A 29 -5.19 -5.76 4.30
C THR A 29 -4.36 -4.52 4.56
N THR A 30 -4.93 -3.64 5.39
CA THR A 30 -4.29 -2.37 5.68
C THR A 30 -3.08 -2.68 6.54
N LYS A 31 -1.88 -2.51 5.97
CA LYS A 31 -0.62 -2.73 6.71
C LYS A 31 -0.57 -1.79 7.93
N ILE A 32 -0.38 -2.37 9.12
CA ILE A 32 -0.38 -1.68 10.41
C ILE A 32 0.70 -0.59 10.53
N GLY A 33 1.79 -0.73 9.76
CA GLY A 33 2.89 0.21 9.74
C GLY A 33 3.79 -0.02 8.52
N LYS A 34 4.76 0.86 8.34
CA LYS A 34 5.73 0.80 7.22
C LYS A 34 7.18 0.62 7.68
N GLY A 35 7.41 0.45 8.99
CA GLY A 35 8.72 0.23 9.59
C GLY A 35 9.64 1.46 9.51
N TYR A 36 10.92 1.22 9.79
CA TYR A 36 11.96 2.25 9.88
C TYR A 36 13.05 2.05 8.82
N ARG A 37 13.76 3.12 8.50
CA ARG A 37 15.01 3.10 7.72
C ARG A 37 16.18 3.50 8.61
N LEU A 38 17.36 2.95 8.34
CA LEU A 38 18.62 3.39 8.94
C LEU A 38 19.00 4.78 8.38
N VAL A 39 19.41 5.67 9.27
CA VAL A 39 19.84 7.05 8.97
C VAL A 39 21.33 7.20 9.17
N SER A 40 21.87 6.70 10.27
CA SER A 40 23.31 6.62 10.55
C SER A 40 23.61 5.35 11.33
N LEU A 41 24.88 4.94 11.27
CA LEU A 41 25.44 3.84 12.03
C LEU A 41 26.75 4.32 12.66
N GLU A 42 26.88 4.13 13.96
CA GLU A 42 28.02 4.55 14.76
C GLU A 42 28.53 3.35 15.57
N GLU A 43 29.84 3.30 15.82
CA GLU A 43 30.44 2.33 16.73
C GLU A 43 30.50 2.94 18.14
N SER A 44 30.03 2.21 19.14
CA SER A 44 30.08 2.65 20.53
C SER A 44 31.47 2.40 21.14
N PRO A 45 31.85 3.11 22.22
CA PRO A 45 33.18 2.98 22.82
C PRO A 45 33.54 1.58 23.32
N ASP A 46 32.53 0.75 23.58
CA ASP A 46 32.63 -0.66 23.96
C ASP A 46 32.65 -1.63 22.76
N GLY A 47 32.70 -1.11 21.53
CA GLY A 47 32.76 -1.91 20.30
C GLY A 47 31.40 -2.42 19.79
N GLY A 48 30.30 -1.95 20.37
CA GLY A 48 28.94 -2.20 19.90
C GLY A 48 28.55 -1.29 18.74
N LEU A 49 27.33 -1.47 18.21
CA LEU A 49 26.80 -0.62 17.14
C LEU A 49 25.56 0.15 17.60
N ILE A 50 25.53 1.45 17.29
CA ILE A 50 24.39 2.33 17.51
C ILE A 50 23.83 2.75 16.15
N GLY A 51 22.61 2.29 15.84
CA GLY A 51 21.88 2.64 14.62
C GLY A 51 20.81 3.69 14.89
N LEU A 52 20.88 4.84 14.22
CA LEU A 52 19.80 5.83 14.24
C LEU A 52 18.75 5.48 13.17
N LEU A 53 17.50 5.29 13.58
CA LEU A 53 16.41 4.90 12.69
C LEU A 53 15.36 6.00 12.57
N ARG A 54 14.73 6.11 11.39
CA ARG A 54 13.59 7.02 11.14
C ARG A 54 12.43 6.27 10.49
N VAL A 55 11.19 6.57 10.91
CA VAL A 55 9.98 5.98 10.33
C VAL A 55 9.92 6.24 8.82
N LYS A 56 9.63 5.20 8.01
CA LYS A 56 9.60 5.30 6.54
C LYS A 56 8.41 6.13 6.06
N LYS A 57 7.23 5.85 6.59
CA LYS A 57 5.98 6.59 6.33
C LYS A 57 5.10 6.49 7.56
N LYS A 58 4.62 7.64 8.03
CA LYS A 58 3.75 7.73 9.20
C LYS A 58 2.39 7.07 8.94
N THR A 59 1.89 6.40 9.96
CA THR A 59 0.59 5.75 10.08
C THR A 59 0.00 6.09 11.45
N HIS A 60 -1.28 5.80 11.66
CA HIS A 60 -1.99 6.09 12.92
C HIS A 60 -2.91 4.95 13.37
N ILE A 61 -2.67 3.73 12.89
CA ILE A 61 -3.60 2.60 13.05
C ILE A 61 -3.72 2.16 14.52
N TYR A 62 -2.63 2.23 15.28
CA TYR A 62 -2.60 1.93 16.71
C TYR A 62 -2.06 3.11 17.54
N GLY A 63 -2.35 4.33 17.09
CA GLY A 63 -1.77 5.56 17.66
C GLY A 63 -0.59 6.10 16.84
N PRO A 64 0.04 7.20 17.30
CA PRO A 64 1.11 7.86 16.56
C PRO A 64 2.39 7.02 16.52
N ASP A 65 3.01 6.92 15.35
CA ASP A 65 4.34 6.33 15.20
C ASP A 65 5.42 7.14 15.95
N ILE A 66 6.42 6.44 16.51
CA ILE A 66 7.63 7.07 17.06
C ILE A 66 8.51 7.54 15.88
N PRO A 67 8.87 8.83 15.76
CA PRO A 67 9.56 9.31 14.57
C PRO A 67 11.03 8.85 14.44
N HIS A 68 11.74 8.76 15.58
CA HIS A 68 13.16 8.46 15.65
C HIS A 68 13.43 7.39 16.72
N LEU A 69 14.26 6.40 16.40
CA LEU A 69 14.70 5.37 17.34
C LEU A 69 16.23 5.26 17.32
N GLN A 70 16.81 4.83 18.44
CA GLN A 70 18.18 4.34 18.51
C GLN A 70 18.15 2.83 18.74
N LEU A 71 18.88 2.08 17.92
CA LEU A 71 19.04 0.64 18.02
C LEU A 71 20.46 0.35 18.54
N TYR A 72 20.58 -0.37 19.65
CA TYR A 72 21.85 -0.82 20.23
C TYR A 72 21.99 -2.32 19.97
N VAL A 73 23.15 -2.74 19.43
CA VAL A 73 23.49 -4.14 19.12
C VAL A 73 24.77 -4.53 19.82
#